data_AF-A0A259TYU5-F1
#
_entry.id   AF-A0A259TYU5-F1
#
_cell.length_a   1.000
_cell.length_b   1.000
_cell.length_c   1.000
_cell.angle_alpha   90.00
_cell.angle_beta   90.00
_cell.angle_gamma   90.00
#
_symmetry.space_group_name_H-M   'P 1'
#
loop_
_entity.id
_entity.type
_entity.pdbx_description
1 polymer ?
#
loop_
_entity_poly.entity_id
_entity_poly.type
_entity_poly.pdbx_seq_one_letter_code
_entity_poly.pdbx_strand_id
1 'polypeptide(L)'
;MRLTLLVAALLFVTLSAYAPHLSAAPSAPEAKADSTEWENLQVLPDSLSRDELIGMMRGYADGLGVKCGYCHVREDGEFAFGSDAKPEKEVARGMIRMVRQINTEILPAIDRSTDEAAEPQVDVTCWTCHRGDAKPRALPSPSEPQR
;
A
#
# COMPACT_ATOMS: atom_id res chain seq x y z
N MET A 1 70.94 -10.86 -43.31
CA MET A 1 71.59 -9.64 -42.77
C MET A 1 70.49 -8.64 -42.44
N ARG A 2 70.45 -8.21 -41.18
CA ARG A 2 69.69 -7.08 -40.61
C ARG A 2 68.22 -7.40 -40.24
N LEU A 3 67.90 -7.63 -38.95
CA LEU A 3 67.83 -6.69 -37.82
C LEU A 3 66.44 -6.04 -37.71
N THR A 4 65.43 -6.77 -37.25
CA THR A 4 64.12 -6.22 -36.78
C THR A 4 63.43 -7.13 -35.75
N LEU A 5 64.19 -7.79 -34.87
CA LEU A 5 63.66 -8.39 -33.65
C LEU A 5 64.43 -7.71 -32.52
N LEU A 6 63.74 -7.25 -31.46
CA LEU A 6 64.23 -6.48 -30.30
C LEU A 6 63.86 -4.98 -30.26
N VAL A 7 62.58 -4.61 -30.38
CA VAL A 7 62.09 -3.31 -29.83
C VAL A 7 60.75 -3.44 -29.07
N ALA A 8 60.13 -4.62 -28.98
CA ALA A 8 58.82 -4.77 -28.33
C ALA A 8 58.89 -5.39 -26.91
N ALA A 9 59.92 -5.09 -26.13
CA ALA A 9 60.12 -5.70 -24.81
C ALA A 9 60.39 -4.69 -23.67
N LEU A 10 60.00 -3.42 -23.82
CA LEU A 10 60.25 -2.38 -22.81
C LEU A 10 59.07 -1.40 -22.63
N LEU A 11 57.83 -1.90 -22.48
CA LEU A 11 56.68 -1.09 -22.07
C LEU A 11 55.69 -1.88 -21.19
N PHE A 12 56.19 -2.79 -20.35
CA PHE A 12 55.38 -3.54 -19.37
C PHE A 12 55.88 -3.34 -17.94
N VAL A 13 56.21 -2.10 -17.57
CA VAL A 13 56.47 -1.73 -16.17
C VAL A 13 55.69 -0.46 -15.87
N THR A 14 55.00 -0.47 -14.73
CA THR A 14 54.18 0.60 -14.12
C THR A 14 52.69 0.65 -14.50
N LEU A 15 51.91 -0.33 -14.03
CA LEU A 15 50.56 -0.04 -13.54
C LEU A 15 50.22 -0.99 -12.38
N SER A 16 51.05 -0.96 -11.34
CA SER A 16 50.75 -1.63 -10.07
C SER A 16 50.03 -0.65 -9.15
N ALA A 17 48.93 -1.13 -8.57
CA ALA A 17 48.21 -0.60 -7.41
C ALA A 17 47.41 0.69 -7.60
N TYR A 18 46.21 0.58 -8.16
CA TYR A 18 45.06 1.41 -7.76
C TYR A 18 43.81 0.52 -7.70
N ALA A 19 43.76 -0.38 -6.71
CA ALA A 19 42.50 -1.01 -6.33
C ALA A 19 41.76 -0.02 -5.42
N PRO A 20 40.57 0.48 -5.78
CA PRO A 20 39.79 1.30 -4.87
C PRO A 20 39.37 0.40 -3.71
N HIS A 21 39.77 0.79 -2.49
CA HIS A 21 39.24 0.20 -1.27
C HIS A 21 37.74 0.49 -1.25
N LEU A 22 36.89 -0.49 -1.56
CA LEU A 22 35.47 -0.40 -1.28
C LEU A 22 35.32 -0.29 0.24
N SER A 23 35.09 0.93 0.71
CA SER A 23 34.68 1.19 2.08
C SER A 23 33.36 0.48 2.29
N ALA A 24 33.33 -0.51 3.19
CA ALA A 24 32.09 -1.11 3.63
C ALA A 24 31.21 0.01 4.18
N ALA A 25 30.07 0.25 3.53
CA ALA A 25 29.10 1.21 4.03
C ALA A 25 28.71 0.80 5.46
N PRO A 26 28.57 1.75 6.40
CA PRO A 26 28.03 1.43 7.71
C PRO A 26 26.67 0.78 7.51
N SER A 27 26.50 -0.42 8.05
CA SER A 27 25.22 -1.11 8.10
C SER A 27 24.20 -0.12 8.66
N ALA A 28 23.22 0.27 7.86
CA ALA A 28 22.10 1.06 8.34
C ALA A 28 21.52 0.34 9.56
N PRO A 29 21.13 1.06 10.63
CA PRO A 29 20.51 0.42 11.77
C PRO A 29 19.31 -0.38 11.26
N GLU A 30 19.31 -1.69 11.51
CA GLU A 30 18.16 -2.55 11.23
C GLU A 30 16.94 -1.86 11.84
N ALA A 31 16.01 -1.48 10.98
CA ALA A 31 14.73 -0.97 11.40
C ALA A 31 14.15 -2.01 12.36
N LYS A 32 14.02 -1.64 13.64
CA LYS A 32 13.40 -2.50 14.65
C LYS A 32 12.10 -3.01 14.05
N ALA A 33 11.99 -4.33 13.89
CA ALA A 33 10.75 -4.98 13.51
C ALA A 33 9.65 -4.44 14.45
N ASP A 34 8.76 -3.66 13.86
CA ASP A 34 7.70 -2.95 14.53
C ASP A 34 6.82 -3.99 15.24
N SER A 35 6.51 -3.79 16.51
CA SER A 35 5.60 -4.69 17.23
C SER A 35 4.26 -4.73 16.48
N THR A 36 3.91 -5.90 15.94
CA THR A 36 2.68 -6.17 15.18
C THR A 36 1.47 -6.41 16.08
N GLU A 37 1.56 -6.07 17.37
CA GLU A 37 0.45 -6.28 18.32
C GLU A 37 -0.52 -5.09 18.27
N TRP A 38 -1.73 -5.37 17.79
CA TRP A 38 -2.83 -4.42 17.67
C TRP A 38 -3.86 -4.65 18.77
N GLU A 39 -4.32 -3.60 19.44
CA GLU A 39 -5.25 -3.75 20.59
C GLU A 39 -6.67 -4.17 20.20
N ASN A 40 -7.21 -3.67 19.08
CA ASN A 40 -8.61 -3.90 18.69
C ASN A 40 -8.78 -3.98 17.15
N LEU A 41 -7.94 -4.78 16.51
CA LEU A 41 -8.01 -5.06 15.08
C LEU A 41 -8.89 -6.30 14.83
N GLN A 42 -10.14 -6.07 14.42
CA GLN A 42 -11.15 -7.16 14.35
C GLN A 42 -11.40 -7.72 12.94
N VAL A 43 -11.17 -6.92 11.89
CA VAL A 43 -11.54 -7.27 10.51
C VAL A 43 -10.33 -7.50 9.62
N LEU A 44 -9.27 -6.73 9.85
CA LEU A 44 -8.03 -6.84 9.11
C LEU A 44 -7.12 -7.90 9.76
N PRO A 45 -6.27 -8.57 8.99
CA PRO A 45 -5.33 -9.55 9.53
C PRO A 45 -4.40 -8.94 10.58
N ASP A 46 -4.09 -9.70 11.62
CA ASP A 46 -3.10 -9.34 12.64
C ASP A 46 -1.66 -9.35 12.09
N SER A 47 -1.41 -10.14 11.04
CA SER A 47 -0.11 -10.27 10.37
C SER A 47 0.37 -9.05 9.59
N LEU A 48 -0.42 -7.97 9.53
CA LEU A 48 -0.05 -6.76 8.80
C LEU A 48 1.13 -6.06 9.48
N SER A 49 2.04 -5.54 8.66
CA SER A 49 3.01 -4.55 9.12
C SER A 49 2.33 -3.21 9.46
N ARG A 50 3.02 -2.36 10.23
CA ARG A 50 2.52 -1.01 10.54
C ARG A 50 2.26 -0.19 9.28
N ASP A 51 3.17 -0.23 8.31
CA ASP A 51 3.06 0.56 7.10
C ASP A 51 1.88 0.12 6.23
N GLU A 52 1.63 -1.19 6.12
CA GLU A 52 0.45 -1.72 5.42
C GLU A 52 -0.84 -1.27 6.10
N LEU A 53 -0.92 -1.39 7.44
CA LEU A 53 -2.10 -0.98 8.18
C LEU A 53 -2.37 0.52 8.02
N ILE A 54 -1.35 1.37 8.19
CA ILE A 54 -1.47 2.83 8.02
C ILE A 54 -1.84 3.16 6.55
N GLY A 55 -1.25 2.46 5.59
CA GLY A 55 -1.57 2.61 4.16
C GLY A 55 -3.05 2.35 3.88
N MET A 56 -3.61 1.27 4.42
CA MET A 56 -5.03 0.98 4.31
C MET A 56 -5.90 2.04 4.97
N MET A 57 -5.56 2.49 6.19
CA MET A 57 -6.33 3.53 6.88
C MET A 57 -6.35 4.85 6.11
N ARG A 58 -5.23 5.23 5.49
CA ARG A 58 -5.17 6.41 4.59
C ARG A 58 -6.03 6.21 3.35
N GLY A 59 -5.97 5.04 2.70
CA GLY A 59 -6.82 4.72 1.56
C GLY A 59 -8.31 4.80 1.87
N TYR A 60 -8.73 4.34 3.05
CA TYR A 60 -10.11 4.50 3.52
C TYR A 60 -10.48 5.97 3.74
N ALA A 61 -9.61 6.74 4.41
CA ALA A 61 -9.84 8.16 4.64
C ALA A 61 -9.96 8.95 3.32
N ASP A 62 -9.10 8.67 2.34
CA ASP A 62 -9.12 9.30 1.02
C ASP A 62 -10.38 8.90 0.23
N GLY A 63 -10.77 7.63 0.27
CA GLY A 63 -11.99 7.12 -0.34
C GLY A 63 -13.25 7.86 0.12
N LEU A 64 -13.29 8.23 1.40
CA LEU A 64 -14.40 8.92 2.06
C LEU A 64 -14.23 10.46 2.07
N GLY A 65 -13.06 10.99 1.68
CA GLY A 65 -12.73 12.42 1.79
C GLY A 65 -12.66 12.94 3.22
N VAL A 66 -12.27 12.09 4.18
CA VAL A 66 -12.22 12.42 5.60
C VAL A 66 -10.79 12.39 6.15
N LYS A 67 -10.63 12.69 7.45
CA LYS A 67 -9.36 12.57 8.19
C LYS A 67 -9.51 11.54 9.31
N CYS A 68 -8.40 11.11 9.92
CA CYS A 68 -8.38 10.05 10.93
C CYS A 68 -9.38 10.27 12.08
N GLY A 69 -9.57 11.52 12.50
CA GLY A 69 -10.54 11.91 13.55
C GLY A 69 -12.01 11.68 13.21
N TYR A 70 -12.32 11.33 11.95
CA TYR A 70 -13.66 10.92 11.55
C TYR A 70 -14.02 9.54 12.10
N CYS A 71 -13.08 8.61 12.19
CA CYS A 71 -13.33 7.28 12.75
C CYS A 71 -12.67 7.07 14.12
N HIS A 72 -11.53 7.70 14.37
CA HIS A 72 -10.76 7.50 15.62
C HIS A 72 -10.97 8.66 16.59
N VAL A 73 -11.13 8.33 17.86
CA VAL A 73 -11.20 9.31 18.95
C VAL A 73 -9.78 9.71 19.40
N ARG A 74 -9.67 10.92 19.96
CA ARG A 74 -8.47 11.36 20.67
C ARG A 74 -8.74 11.37 22.17
N GLU A 75 -7.80 10.83 22.93
CA GLU A 75 -7.78 10.81 24.39
C GLU A 75 -6.43 11.39 24.82
N ASP A 76 -6.45 12.37 25.73
CA ASP A 76 -5.26 13.07 26.23
C ASP A 76 -4.32 13.64 25.13
N GLY A 77 -4.90 14.07 24.00
CA GLY A 77 -4.17 14.66 22.88
C GLY A 77 -3.71 13.67 21.82
N GLU A 78 -3.68 12.38 22.13
CA GLU A 78 -3.24 11.30 21.24
C GLU A 78 -4.42 10.50 20.68
N PHE A 79 -4.21 9.78 19.57
CA PHE A 79 -5.26 8.91 19.02
C PHE A 79 -5.36 7.60 19.80
N ALA A 80 -6.53 7.33 20.37
CA ALA A 80 -6.86 6.03 20.93
C ALA A 80 -7.38 5.10 19.81
N PHE A 81 -6.48 4.60 18.96
CA PHE A 81 -6.84 3.83 17.76
C PHE A 81 -7.65 2.56 18.07
N GLY A 82 -7.43 1.95 19.23
CA GLY A 82 -8.18 0.80 19.72
C GLY A 82 -9.61 1.12 20.16
N SER A 83 -9.92 2.37 20.52
CA SER A 83 -11.23 2.77 21.06
C SER A 83 -12.35 2.74 20.02
N ASP A 84 -13.53 2.28 20.44
CA ASP A 84 -14.75 2.20 19.64
C ASP A 84 -15.77 3.28 20.05
N ALA A 85 -15.32 4.34 20.72
CA ALA A 85 -16.17 5.44 21.19
C ALA A 85 -16.90 6.20 20.06
N LYS A 86 -16.42 6.07 18.81
CA LYS A 86 -17.04 6.67 17.62
C LYS A 86 -17.81 5.62 16.82
N PRO A 87 -19.11 5.83 16.55
CA PRO A 87 -19.92 4.86 15.80
C PRO A 87 -19.43 4.66 14.36
N GLU A 88 -18.76 5.66 13.76
CA GLU A 88 -18.20 5.58 12.41
C GLU A 88 -17.19 4.44 12.26
N LYS A 89 -16.48 4.07 13.33
CA LYS A 89 -15.51 2.97 13.30
C LYS A 89 -16.18 1.62 13.11
N GLU A 90 -17.30 1.38 13.78
CA GLU A 90 -18.05 0.12 13.63
C GLU A 90 -18.71 0.05 12.25
N VAL A 91 -19.25 1.17 11.76
CA VAL A 91 -19.75 1.25 10.37
C VAL A 91 -18.62 0.94 9.37
N ALA A 92 -17.43 1.51 9.57
CA ALA A 92 -16.28 1.25 8.72
C ALA A 92 -15.89 -0.24 8.73
N ARG A 93 -15.91 -0.93 9.88
CA ARG A 93 -15.70 -2.39 9.96
C ARG A 93 -16.71 -3.16 9.12
N GLY A 94 -17.99 -2.79 9.19
CA GLY A 94 -19.03 -3.35 8.33
C GLY A 94 -18.72 -3.15 6.84
N MET A 95 -18.32 -1.94 6.45
CA MET A 95 -17.96 -1.63 5.06
C MET A 95 -16.71 -2.37 4.59
N ILE A 96 -15.69 -2.55 5.44
CA ILE A 96 -14.51 -3.34 5.10
C ILE A 96 -14.89 -4.80 4.82
N ARG A 97 -15.76 -5.40 5.64
CA ARG A 97 -16.26 -6.77 5.38
C ARG A 97 -17.02 -6.85 4.05
N MET A 98 -17.89 -5.88 3.78
CA MET A 98 -18.65 -5.81 2.53
C MET A 98 -17.73 -5.71 1.30
N VAL A 99 -16.77 -4.80 1.30
CA VAL A 99 -15.84 -4.63 0.17
C VAL A 99 -14.97 -5.87 -0.02
N ARG A 100 -14.48 -6.48 1.06
CA ARG A 100 -13.74 -7.74 0.98
C ARG A 100 -14.59 -8.83 0.34
N GLN A 101 -15.82 -9.03 0.80
CA GLN A 101 -16.74 -10.00 0.21
C GLN A 101 -17.00 -9.73 -1.28
N ILE A 102 -17.22 -8.47 -1.66
CA ILE A 102 -17.41 -8.10 -3.07
C ILE A 102 -16.21 -8.56 -3.90
N ASN A 103 -15.00 -8.21 -3.48
CA ASN A 103 -13.80 -8.47 -4.28
C ASN A 103 -13.37 -9.95 -4.27
N THR A 104 -13.58 -10.66 -3.16
CA THR A 104 -13.07 -12.04 -3.01
C THR A 104 -14.09 -13.12 -3.33
N GLU A 105 -15.38 -12.82 -3.26
CA GLU A 105 -16.45 -13.81 -3.47
C GLU A 105 -17.35 -13.44 -4.65
N ILE A 106 -17.86 -12.21 -4.68
CA ILE A 106 -18.92 -11.83 -5.63
C ILE A 106 -18.36 -11.60 -7.02
N LEU A 107 -17.35 -10.72 -7.17
CA LEU A 107 -16.78 -10.40 -8.47
C LEU A 107 -16.24 -11.65 -9.19
N PRO A 108 -15.45 -12.53 -8.54
CA PRO A 108 -15.00 -13.76 -9.18
C PRO A 108 -16.14 -14.70 -9.58
N ALA A 109 -17.24 -14.73 -8.83
CA ALA A 109 -18.39 -15.59 -9.12
C ALA A 109 -19.27 -15.08 -10.28
N ILE A 110 -19.21 -13.79 -10.60
CA ILE A 110 -19.99 -13.19 -11.69
C ILE A 110 -19.14 -12.84 -12.91
N ASP A 111 -17.81 -12.95 -12.81
CA ASP A 111 -16.94 -12.83 -13.96
C ASP A 111 -17.28 -13.92 -14.97
N ARG A 112 -17.74 -13.47 -16.15
CA ARG A 112 -18.10 -14.32 -17.28
C ARG A 112 -17.07 -14.22 -18.40
N SER A 113 -15.93 -13.58 -18.14
CA SER A 113 -14.85 -13.55 -19.12
C SER A 113 -14.34 -14.98 -19.36
N THR A 114 -14.54 -15.46 -20.58
CA THR A 114 -13.95 -16.71 -21.08
C THR A 114 -12.69 -16.45 -21.90
N ASP A 115 -12.34 -15.18 -22.09
CA ASP A 115 -11.25 -14.74 -22.92
C ASP A 115 -9.99 -14.54 -22.08
N GLU A 116 -8.92 -15.24 -22.45
CA GLU A 116 -7.58 -15.08 -21.86
C GLU A 116 -7.01 -13.65 -22.07
N ALA A 117 -7.65 -12.87 -22.94
CA ALA A 117 -7.35 -11.46 -23.21
C ALA A 117 -8.25 -10.48 -22.45
N ALA A 118 -9.10 -10.95 -21.53
CA ALA A 118 -9.96 -10.08 -20.75
C ALA A 118 -9.15 -9.14 -19.85
N GLU A 119 -9.61 -7.89 -19.77
CA GLU A 119 -9.04 -6.90 -18.86
C GLU A 119 -9.07 -7.41 -17.41
N PRO A 120 -8.06 -7.08 -16.58
CA PRO A 120 -8.04 -7.50 -15.18
C PRO A 120 -9.32 -7.09 -14.45
N GLN A 121 -9.82 -7.97 -13.58
CA GLN A 121 -10.95 -7.66 -12.72
C GLN A 121 -10.65 -6.38 -11.92
N VAL A 122 -11.50 -5.36 -12.08
CA VAL A 122 -11.37 -4.11 -11.33
C VAL A 122 -11.96 -4.29 -9.94
N ASP A 123 -11.13 -4.13 -8.91
CA ASP A 123 -11.57 -4.21 -7.52
C ASP A 123 -12.45 -3.03 -7.12
N VAL A 124 -13.45 -3.30 -6.29
CA VAL A 124 -14.21 -2.26 -5.61
C VAL A 124 -13.39 -1.72 -4.44
N THR A 125 -13.40 -0.40 -4.29
CA THR A 125 -12.80 0.30 -3.15
C THR A 125 -13.84 1.21 -2.51
N CYS A 126 -13.49 1.83 -1.38
CA CYS A 126 -14.34 2.84 -0.75
C CYS A 126 -14.70 3.98 -1.74
N TRP A 127 -13.76 4.37 -2.59
CA TRP A 127 -13.94 5.43 -3.58
C TRP A 127 -15.01 5.10 -4.62
N THR A 128 -15.17 3.84 -5.01
CA THR A 128 -16.14 3.41 -6.03
C THR A 128 -17.55 3.93 -5.73
N CYS A 129 -17.95 3.89 -4.45
CA CYS A 129 -19.25 4.38 -3.98
C CYS A 129 -19.18 5.77 -3.34
N HIS A 130 -18.21 6.01 -2.45
CA HIS A 130 -18.13 7.25 -1.69
C HIS A 130 -17.67 8.44 -2.52
N ARG A 131 -16.78 8.23 -3.49
CA ARG A 131 -16.25 9.28 -4.39
C ARG A 131 -15.75 10.52 -3.64
N GLY A 132 -15.10 10.32 -2.50
CA GLY A 132 -14.59 11.41 -1.66
C GLY A 132 -15.64 12.08 -0.77
N ASP A 133 -16.85 11.54 -0.67
CA ASP A 133 -17.88 12.00 0.25
C ASP A 133 -18.12 10.95 1.37
N ALA A 134 -18.15 11.40 2.63
CA ALA A 134 -18.31 10.52 3.79
C ALA A 134 -19.61 9.69 3.75
N LYS A 135 -20.62 10.17 3.03
CA LYS A 135 -21.84 9.45 2.71
C LYS A 135 -21.97 9.36 1.19
N PRO A 136 -22.15 8.15 0.63
CA PRO A 136 -22.38 8.02 -0.80
C PRO A 136 -23.62 8.82 -1.21
N ARG A 137 -23.52 9.56 -2.31
CA ARG A 137 -24.67 10.30 -2.85
C ARG A 137 -25.74 9.30 -3.29
N ALA A 138 -27.00 9.60 -2.95
CA ALA A 138 -28.11 8.86 -3.48
C ALA A 138 -28.08 8.93 -5.02
N LEU A 139 -28.42 7.83 -5.67
CA LEU A 139 -28.69 7.88 -7.10
C LEU A 139 -29.91 8.79 -7.33
N PRO A 140 -29.93 9.57 -8.43
CA PRO A 140 -31.14 10.29 -8.82
C PRO A 140 -32.31 9.31 -8.88
N SER A 141 -33.49 9.73 -8.42
CA SER A 141 -34.67 8.91 -8.61
C SER A 141 -34.89 8.66 -10.12
N PRO A 142 -35.45 7.51 -10.55
CA PRO A 142 -35.74 7.28 -11.96
C PRO A 142 -36.61 8.37 -12.61
N SER A 143 -37.36 9.12 -11.79
CA SER A 143 -38.21 10.24 -12.20
C SER A 143 -37.48 11.58 -12.33
N GLU A 144 -36.22 11.69 -11.93
CA GLU A 144 -35.46 12.94 -11.98
C GLU A 144 -34.50 12.90 -13.18
N PRO A 145 -34.54 13.90 -14.09
CA PRO A 145 -33.64 13.92 -15.24
C PRO A 145 -32.18 13.91 -14.77
N GLN A 146 -31.40 12.94 -15.26
CA GLN A 146 -29.97 12.90 -15.02
C GLN A 146 -29.36 14.16 -15.67
N ARG A 147 -28.87 15.07 -14.83
CA ARG A 147 -28.27 16.35 -15.24
C ARG A 147 -26.84 16.18 -15.71
#